data_AF-A0A8A4TQV0-F1
#
_entry.id   AF-A0A8A4TQV0-F1
#
_cell.length_a   1.000
_cell.length_b   1.000
_cell.length_c   1.000
_cell.angle_alpha   90.00
_cell.angle_beta   90.00
_cell.angle_gamma   90.00
#
_symmetry.space_group_name_H-M   'P 1'
#
loop_
_entity.id
_entity.type
_entity.pdbx_description
1 polymer ?
#
loop_
_entity_poly.entity_id
_entity_poly.type
_entity_poly.pdbx_seq_one_letter_code
_entity_poly.pdbx_strand_id
1 'polypeptide(L)'
;MTAQKILVLLTNVETLAGEPNGTYFPELSHAAHELEAAGLELVFASLTGGAAPYYGADRADELNARYLDDQAFMRALSRTHRLDQVDISDFKGIYVPGGYGLLFDLCRDDSAAAAIAAIYDAGEVVGAVCHGPAALAGVRLASGEALVAGREITGFTREEEVAFGTLDKVPFLLEETLAEAGGQFHKAPEWEAHVRVAGRLVTGQNPASAAGVGRAIAAKVKNPAGV
;
A
#
# COMPACT_ATOMS: atom_id res chain seq x y z
N MET A 1 0.47 -17.85 21.16
CA MET A 1 0.41 -17.95 19.69
C MET A 1 1.31 -16.86 19.13
N THR A 2 2.13 -17.15 18.13
CA THR A 2 2.95 -16.13 17.45
C THR A 2 2.03 -15.12 16.75
N ALA A 3 2.37 -13.84 16.80
CA ALA A 3 1.61 -12.81 16.10
C ALA A 3 1.65 -13.07 14.59
N GLN A 4 0.52 -12.84 13.91
CA GLN A 4 0.47 -12.87 12.45
C GLN A 4 1.07 -11.58 11.91
N LYS A 5 1.90 -11.70 10.86
CA LYS A 5 2.67 -10.57 10.33
C LYS A 5 2.07 -10.02 9.03
N ILE A 6 2.13 -8.71 8.86
CA ILE A 6 1.85 -8.00 7.62
C ILE A 6 3.15 -7.37 7.13
N LEU A 7 3.51 -7.67 5.88
CA LEU A 7 4.61 -6.99 5.20
C LEU A 7 4.11 -5.62 4.75
N VAL A 8 4.71 -4.54 5.23
CA VAL A 8 4.43 -3.20 4.69
C VAL A 8 5.55 -2.83 3.75
N LEU A 9 5.22 -2.70 2.47
CA LEU A 9 6.18 -2.42 1.41
C LEU A 9 6.23 -0.92 1.12
N LEU A 10 7.40 -0.32 1.33
CA LEU A 10 7.62 1.12 1.29
C LEU A 10 8.60 1.50 0.17
N THR A 11 8.40 2.68 -0.42
CA THR A 11 9.30 3.23 -1.43
C THR A 11 10.65 3.60 -0.80
N ASN A 12 11.72 3.55 -1.59
CA ASN A 12 13.02 4.13 -1.26
C ASN A 12 13.21 5.53 -1.88
N VAL A 13 12.25 6.03 -2.67
CA VAL A 13 12.37 7.31 -3.38
C VAL A 13 12.12 8.49 -2.45
N GLU A 14 13.19 9.19 -2.08
CA GLU A 14 13.13 10.30 -1.12
C GLU A 14 12.95 11.68 -1.76
N THR A 15 13.12 11.79 -3.08
CA THR A 15 12.95 13.06 -3.79
C THR A 15 12.33 12.87 -5.17
N LEU A 16 11.48 13.81 -5.59
CA LEU A 16 10.96 13.92 -6.96
C LEU A 16 11.18 15.35 -7.46
N ALA A 17 11.78 15.49 -8.64
CA ALA A 17 12.12 16.79 -9.23
C ALA A 17 12.88 17.75 -8.28
N GLY A 18 13.68 17.21 -7.36
CA GLY A 18 14.46 17.99 -6.38
C GLY A 18 13.73 18.31 -5.07
N GLU A 19 12.46 17.93 -4.92
CA GLU A 19 11.66 18.15 -3.72
C GLU A 19 11.54 16.87 -2.88
N PRO A 20 11.49 16.96 -1.53
CA PRO A 20 11.27 15.81 -0.65
C PRO A 20 10.01 15.01 -1.00
N ASN A 21 10.11 13.69 -0.94
CA ASN A 21 9.04 12.74 -1.25
C ASN A 21 9.18 11.44 -0.43
N GLY A 22 8.38 10.43 -0.74
CA GLY A 22 8.40 9.13 -0.07
C GLY A 22 7.02 8.49 0.00
N THR A 23 6.80 7.67 1.02
CA THR A 23 5.46 7.21 1.41
C THR A 23 4.67 8.34 2.06
N TYR A 24 3.37 8.46 1.76
CA TYR A 24 2.52 9.42 2.46
C TYR A 24 2.22 8.91 3.88
N PHE A 25 2.76 9.59 4.89
CA PHE A 25 2.78 9.09 6.27
C PHE A 25 1.39 8.85 6.87
N PRO A 26 0.35 9.69 6.63
CA PRO A 26 -1.01 9.41 7.10
C PRO A 26 -1.58 8.08 6.61
N GLU A 27 -1.23 7.65 5.39
CA GLU A 27 -1.68 6.36 4.88
C GLU A 27 -1.01 5.19 5.60
N LEU A 28 0.26 5.34 5.96
CA LEU A 28 0.98 4.37 6.78
C LEU A 28 0.44 4.35 8.23
N SER A 29 0.35 5.50 8.89
CA SER A 29 0.02 5.60 10.31
C SER A 29 -1.43 5.19 10.61
N HIS A 30 -2.40 5.57 9.76
CA HIS A 30 -3.81 5.20 9.93
C HIS A 30 -4.07 3.72 9.67
N ALA A 31 -3.45 3.14 8.64
CA ALA A 31 -3.57 1.71 8.39
C ALA A 31 -2.84 0.89 9.48
N ALA A 32 -1.65 1.35 9.91
CA ALA A 32 -0.89 0.71 10.98
C ALA A 32 -1.71 0.63 12.28
N HIS A 33 -2.41 1.71 12.63
CA HIS A 33 -3.27 1.75 13.81
C HIS A 33 -4.28 0.61 13.85
N GLU A 34 -4.98 0.41 12.74
CA GLU A 34 -6.04 -0.60 12.63
C GLU A 34 -5.50 -2.03 12.61
N LEU A 35 -4.37 -2.23 11.94
CA LEU A 35 -3.69 -3.53 11.87
C LEU A 35 -3.13 -3.95 13.25
N GLU A 36 -2.46 -3.03 13.94
CA GLU A 36 -1.91 -3.27 15.28
C GLU A 36 -3.03 -3.44 16.32
N ALA A 37 -4.12 -2.68 16.22
CA ALA A 37 -5.29 -2.85 17.09
C ALA A 37 -5.93 -4.24 16.93
N ALA A 38 -5.81 -4.85 15.76
CA ALA A 38 -6.20 -6.24 15.51
C ALA A 38 -5.17 -7.28 15.99
N GLY A 39 -4.06 -6.85 16.60
CA GLY A 39 -2.99 -7.73 17.07
C GLY A 39 -2.17 -8.34 15.92
N LEU A 40 -2.00 -7.61 14.83
CA LEU A 40 -1.11 -7.96 13.73
C LEU A 40 0.23 -7.23 13.91
N GLU A 41 1.33 -7.93 13.65
CA GLU A 41 2.67 -7.37 13.66
C GLU A 41 2.99 -6.77 12.29
N LEU A 42 3.56 -5.57 12.26
CA LEU A 42 4.00 -4.94 11.02
C LEU A 42 5.50 -5.12 10.84
N VAL A 43 5.90 -5.62 9.66
CA VAL A 43 7.31 -5.71 9.26
C VAL A 43 7.50 -4.81 8.05
N PHE A 44 8.42 -3.87 8.15
CA PHE A 44 8.67 -2.90 7.08
C PHE A 44 9.78 -3.39 6.17
N ALA A 45 9.51 -3.38 4.87
CA ALA A 45 10.49 -3.68 3.85
C ALA A 45 10.47 -2.60 2.76
N SER A 46 11.61 -2.46 2.09
CA SER A 46 11.78 -1.66 0.88
C SER A 46 12.71 -2.39 -0.07
N LEU A 47 12.80 -1.98 -1.33
CA LEU A 47 13.62 -2.67 -2.33
C LEU A 47 15.08 -2.83 -1.87
N THR A 48 15.63 -1.76 -1.29
CA THR A 48 17.05 -1.69 -0.90
C THR A 48 17.28 -1.73 0.61
N GLY A 49 16.22 -1.84 1.40
CA GLY A 49 16.27 -1.78 2.86
C GLY A 49 16.69 -0.40 3.39
N GLY A 50 16.98 -0.32 4.68
CA GLY A 50 17.42 0.94 5.29
C GLY A 50 16.26 1.91 5.54
N ALA A 51 16.53 3.21 5.49
CA ALA A 51 15.52 4.21 5.81
C ALA A 51 14.50 4.34 4.67
N ALA A 52 13.22 4.14 4.98
CA ALA A 52 12.14 4.46 4.07
C ALA A 52 11.74 5.94 4.25
N PRO A 53 11.87 6.78 3.21
CA PRO A 53 11.45 8.18 3.27
C PRO A 53 9.92 8.30 3.36
N TYR A 54 9.46 9.34 4.04
CA TYR A 54 8.05 9.66 4.17
C TYR A 54 7.82 11.17 4.19
N TYR A 55 6.61 11.59 3.85
CA TYR A 55 6.18 12.99 3.92
C TYR A 55 4.73 13.09 4.43
N GLY A 56 4.26 14.31 4.70
CA GLY A 56 2.89 14.54 5.19
C GLY A 56 2.68 14.19 6.66
N ALA A 57 3.76 14.01 7.42
CA ALA A 57 3.73 13.67 8.85
C ALA A 57 3.40 14.88 9.75
N ASP A 58 2.27 15.53 9.49
CA ASP A 58 1.76 16.63 10.32
C ASP A 58 1.35 16.09 11.70
N ARG A 59 1.85 16.74 12.76
CA ARG A 59 1.55 16.38 14.16
C ARG A 59 0.20 16.89 14.65
N ALA A 60 -0.51 17.70 13.85
CA ALA A 60 -1.92 18.02 14.11
C ALA A 60 -2.83 16.79 13.95
N ASP A 61 -2.42 15.80 13.15
CA ASP A 61 -3.04 14.49 13.12
C ASP A 61 -2.57 13.66 14.32
N GLU A 62 -3.51 13.19 15.14
CA GLU A 62 -3.23 12.48 16.39
C GLU A 62 -2.51 11.14 16.16
N LEU A 63 -2.85 10.41 15.09
CA LEU A 63 -2.20 9.14 14.77
C LEU A 63 -0.80 9.38 14.25
N ASN A 64 -0.59 10.41 13.42
CA ASN A 64 0.75 10.81 13.02
C ASN A 64 1.61 11.15 14.25
N ALA A 65 1.11 12.02 15.14
CA ALA A 65 1.84 12.41 16.34
C ALA A 65 2.20 11.19 17.20
N ARG A 66 1.25 10.27 17.41
CA ARG A 66 1.47 9.01 18.14
C ARG A 66 2.60 8.18 17.52
N TYR A 67 2.56 7.93 16.21
CA TYR A 67 3.56 7.07 15.55
C TYR A 67 4.93 7.75 15.41
N LEU A 68 4.97 9.07 15.27
CA LEU A 68 6.22 9.84 15.31
C LEU A 68 6.90 9.76 16.68
N ASP A 69 6.12 9.62 17.77
CA ASP A 69 6.66 9.46 19.13
C ASP A 69 7.00 8.01 19.47
N ASP A 70 6.50 7.04 18.70
CA ASP A 70 6.82 5.62 18.84
C ASP A 70 8.23 5.30 18.32
N GLN A 71 9.17 5.19 19.26
CA GLN A 71 10.57 4.90 18.95
C GLN A 71 10.80 3.52 18.31
N ALA A 72 9.94 2.54 18.54
CA ALA A 72 10.06 1.23 17.92
C ALA A 72 9.61 1.29 16.46
N PHE A 73 8.46 1.92 16.22
CA PHE A 73 7.92 2.15 14.88
C PHE A 73 8.89 2.97 14.01
N MET A 74 9.35 4.13 14.52
CA MET A 74 10.29 4.97 13.78
C MET A 74 11.64 4.29 13.54
N ARG A 75 12.09 3.45 14.47
CA ARG A 75 13.29 2.62 14.27
C ARG A 75 13.08 1.59 13.16
N ALA A 76 11.94 0.90 13.13
CA ALA A 76 11.60 -0.03 12.06
C ALA A 76 11.54 0.69 10.71
N LEU A 77 10.96 1.89 10.66
CA LEU A 77 10.88 2.71 9.44
C LEU A 77 12.26 3.19 8.95
N SER A 78 13.17 3.50 9.87
CA SER A 78 14.55 3.88 9.54
C SER A 78 15.45 2.69 9.16
N ARG A 79 14.98 1.45 9.36
CA ARG A 79 15.76 0.21 9.20
C ARG A 79 14.90 -0.90 8.57
N THR A 80 14.22 -0.56 7.49
CA THR A 80 13.43 -1.53 6.73
C THR A 80 14.29 -2.69 6.25
N HIS A 81 13.70 -3.88 6.20
CA HIS A 81 14.33 -5.03 5.59
C HIS A 81 14.49 -4.80 4.08
N ARG A 82 15.55 -5.35 3.50
CA ARG A 82 15.64 -5.48 2.04
C ARG A 82 14.63 -6.51 1.58
N LEU A 83 13.82 -6.18 0.58
CA LEU A 83 12.78 -7.09 0.08
C LEU A 83 13.35 -8.44 -0.36
N ASP A 84 14.53 -8.45 -0.99
CA ASP A 84 15.22 -9.66 -1.44
C ASP A 84 15.75 -10.57 -0.31
N GLN A 85 15.66 -10.13 0.95
CA GLN A 85 16.06 -10.86 2.15
C GLN A 85 14.89 -11.25 3.05
N VAL A 86 13.65 -10.94 2.63
CA VAL A 86 12.44 -11.25 3.38
C VAL A 86 11.88 -12.60 2.93
N ASP A 87 11.65 -13.52 3.88
CA ASP A 87 10.89 -14.74 3.59
C ASP A 87 9.41 -14.41 3.50
N ILE A 88 8.89 -14.37 2.29
CA ILE A 88 7.51 -14.00 2.01
C ILE A 88 6.49 -14.96 2.66
N SER A 89 6.89 -16.21 2.96
CA SER A 89 5.99 -17.20 3.57
C SER A 89 5.65 -16.91 5.04
N ASP A 90 6.37 -16.00 5.70
CA ASP A 90 6.11 -15.56 7.07
C ASP A 90 4.88 -14.65 7.21
N PHE A 91 4.34 -14.14 6.09
CA PHE A 91 3.34 -13.07 6.09
C PHE A 91 1.93 -13.58 5.81
N LYS A 92 0.96 -13.00 6.52
CA LYS A 92 -0.48 -13.18 6.28
C LYS A 92 -1.10 -12.10 5.41
N GLY A 93 -0.28 -11.14 5.00
CA GLY A 93 -0.62 -10.21 3.96
C GLY A 93 0.49 -9.21 3.68
N ILE A 94 0.28 -8.44 2.63
CA ILE A 94 1.09 -7.29 2.25
C ILE A 94 0.23 -6.05 2.15
N TYR A 95 0.78 -4.94 2.61
CA TYR A 95 0.17 -3.62 2.52
C TYR A 95 1.12 -2.65 1.82
N VAL A 96 0.62 -1.95 0.79
CA VAL A 96 1.34 -0.91 0.06
C VAL A 96 0.65 0.44 0.29
N PRO A 97 1.14 1.28 1.22
CA PRO A 97 0.67 2.66 1.32
C PRO A 97 1.06 3.44 0.05
N GLY A 98 0.35 4.53 -0.19
CA GLY A 98 0.59 5.42 -1.31
C GLY A 98 1.66 6.48 -1.04
N GLY A 99 1.49 7.62 -1.69
CA GLY A 99 2.53 8.63 -1.91
C GLY A 99 3.17 8.49 -3.30
N TYR A 100 3.78 9.57 -3.77
CA TYR A 100 4.25 9.63 -5.17
C TYR A 100 5.53 8.83 -5.43
N GLY A 101 6.38 8.61 -4.41
CA GLY A 101 7.68 7.96 -4.59
C GLY A 101 7.58 6.58 -5.23
N LEU A 102 6.55 5.81 -4.84
CA LEU A 102 6.33 4.44 -5.33
C LEU A 102 6.08 4.33 -6.84
N LEU A 103 5.62 5.42 -7.48
CA LEU A 103 5.40 5.48 -8.93
C LEU A 103 6.71 5.41 -9.72
N PHE A 104 7.85 5.58 -9.04
CA PHE A 104 9.18 5.61 -9.64
C PHE A 104 10.06 4.43 -9.24
N ASP A 105 9.66 3.62 -8.25
CA ASP A 105 10.34 2.38 -7.89
C ASP A 105 9.40 1.17 -7.84
N LEU A 106 8.56 1.03 -6.80
CA LEU A 106 7.81 -0.20 -6.51
C LEU A 106 6.94 -0.69 -7.67
N CYS A 107 6.26 0.20 -8.40
CA CYS A 107 5.39 -0.22 -9.52
C CYS A 107 6.14 -0.69 -10.77
N ARG A 108 7.46 -0.53 -10.81
CA ARG A 108 8.32 -0.88 -11.95
C ARG A 108 9.33 -1.97 -11.62
N ASP A 109 9.28 -2.50 -10.39
CA ASP A 109 10.26 -3.46 -9.90
C ASP A 109 9.69 -4.88 -9.89
N ASP A 110 10.39 -5.79 -10.58
CA ASP A 110 9.96 -7.19 -10.72
C ASP A 110 9.96 -7.93 -9.38
N SER A 111 10.83 -7.56 -8.43
CA SER A 111 10.88 -8.21 -7.11
C SER A 111 9.70 -7.77 -6.23
N ALA A 112 9.28 -6.51 -6.31
CA ALA A 112 8.04 -6.03 -5.70
C ALA A 112 6.82 -6.77 -6.27
N ALA A 113 6.74 -6.86 -7.61
CA ALA A 113 5.65 -7.57 -8.27
C ALA A 113 5.61 -9.07 -7.88
N ALA A 114 6.77 -9.73 -7.82
CA ALA A 114 6.90 -11.12 -7.43
C ALA A 114 6.51 -11.36 -5.95
N ALA A 115 6.90 -10.47 -5.04
CA ALA A 115 6.52 -10.57 -3.63
C ALA A 115 4.99 -10.45 -3.44
N ILE A 116 4.36 -9.49 -4.13
CA ILE A 116 2.90 -9.32 -4.10
C ILE A 116 2.19 -10.56 -4.68
N ALA A 117 2.66 -11.06 -5.83
CA ALA A 117 2.11 -12.28 -6.44
C ALA A 117 2.23 -13.48 -5.50
N ALA A 118 3.41 -13.69 -4.90
CA ALA A 118 3.66 -14.82 -4.00
C ALA A 118 2.73 -14.80 -2.77
N ILE A 119 2.51 -13.64 -2.16
CA ILE A 119 1.56 -13.50 -1.03
C ILE A 119 0.13 -13.81 -1.48
N TYR A 120 -0.27 -13.28 -2.63
CA TYR A 120 -1.60 -13.57 -3.16
C TYR A 120 -1.77 -15.05 -3.52
N ASP A 121 -0.82 -15.68 -4.19
CA ASP A 121 -0.88 -17.09 -4.57
C ASP A 121 -0.82 -18.03 -3.35
N ALA A 122 -0.20 -17.59 -2.26
CA ALA A 122 -0.17 -18.32 -0.98
C ALA A 122 -1.51 -18.31 -0.22
N GLY A 123 -2.54 -17.62 -0.71
CA GLY A 123 -3.82 -17.54 -0.01
C GLY A 123 -3.95 -16.35 0.96
N GLU A 124 -2.98 -15.43 0.97
CA GLU A 124 -2.87 -14.34 1.94
C GLU A 124 -3.33 -12.97 1.39
N VAL A 125 -3.49 -11.96 2.25
CA VAL A 125 -4.19 -10.71 1.85
C VAL A 125 -3.26 -9.73 1.14
N VAL A 126 -3.74 -9.06 0.08
CA VAL A 126 -3.03 -7.94 -0.56
C VAL A 126 -3.85 -6.66 -0.36
N GLY A 127 -3.23 -5.62 0.17
CA GLY A 127 -3.84 -4.33 0.44
C GLY A 127 -3.05 -3.18 -0.16
N ALA A 128 -3.71 -2.17 -0.71
CA ALA A 128 -3.07 -0.93 -1.13
C ALA A 128 -4.01 0.28 -1.05
N VAL A 129 -3.48 1.50 -0.97
CA VAL A 129 -4.28 2.73 -0.91
C VAL A 129 -3.66 3.87 -1.71
N CYS A 130 -4.49 4.80 -2.20
CA CYS A 130 -4.04 6.01 -2.89
C CYS A 130 -3.26 5.65 -4.16
N HIS A 131 -1.99 6.02 -4.27
CA HIS A 131 -1.11 5.60 -5.37
C HIS A 131 -0.59 4.17 -5.23
N GLY A 132 -0.65 3.56 -4.04
CA GLY A 132 -0.18 2.20 -3.75
C GLY A 132 -0.64 1.12 -4.73
N PRO A 133 -1.91 1.13 -5.21
CA PRO A 133 -2.39 0.22 -6.26
C PRO A 133 -1.57 0.23 -7.56
N ALA A 134 -0.74 1.24 -7.83
CA ALA A 134 0.20 1.23 -8.94
C ALA A 134 1.15 0.01 -8.87
N ALA A 135 1.55 -0.41 -7.66
CA ALA A 135 2.37 -1.61 -7.45
C ALA A 135 1.65 -2.91 -7.83
N LEU A 136 0.33 -2.88 -8.02
CA LEU A 136 -0.50 -4.03 -8.34
C LEU A 136 -0.74 -4.21 -9.85
N ALA A 137 -0.66 -3.12 -10.63
CA ALA A 137 -1.03 -3.11 -12.05
C ALA A 137 -0.19 -4.07 -12.90
N GLY A 138 1.11 -4.17 -12.60
CA GLY A 138 2.06 -5.06 -13.27
C GLY A 138 2.05 -6.50 -12.77
N VAL A 139 1.37 -6.80 -11.66
CA VAL A 139 1.46 -8.12 -11.01
C VAL A 139 0.79 -9.19 -11.85
N ARG A 140 1.49 -10.31 -12.05
CA ARG A 140 0.99 -11.53 -12.71
C ARG A 140 1.04 -12.68 -11.70
N LEU A 141 -0.08 -13.39 -11.59
CA LEU A 141 -0.23 -14.55 -10.71
C LEU A 141 0.38 -15.80 -11.35
N ALA A 142 0.57 -16.86 -10.57
CA ALA A 142 1.04 -18.15 -11.07
C ALA A 142 0.14 -18.75 -12.17
N SER A 143 -1.14 -18.35 -12.22
CA SER A 143 -2.07 -18.70 -13.30
C SER A 143 -1.77 -18.00 -14.64
N GLY A 144 -0.90 -16.99 -14.65
CA GLY A 144 -0.65 -16.08 -15.77
C GLY A 144 -1.62 -14.89 -15.85
N GLU A 145 -2.66 -14.87 -15.02
CA GLU A 145 -3.63 -13.76 -14.97
C GLU A 145 -3.01 -12.53 -14.28
N ALA A 146 -3.41 -11.33 -14.71
CA ALA A 146 -3.11 -10.12 -13.97
C ALA A 146 -3.83 -10.12 -12.62
N LEU A 147 -3.15 -9.71 -11.54
CA LEU A 147 -3.73 -9.69 -10.19
C LEU A 147 -5.03 -8.87 -10.14
N VAL A 148 -5.11 -7.77 -10.90
CA VAL A 148 -6.26 -6.86 -10.89
C VAL A 148 -7.35 -7.24 -11.89
N ALA A 149 -7.10 -8.15 -12.83
CA ALA A 149 -8.04 -8.45 -13.91
C ALA A 149 -9.41 -8.92 -13.35
N GLY A 150 -10.48 -8.32 -13.86
CA GLY A 150 -11.86 -8.67 -13.52
C GLY A 150 -12.28 -8.36 -12.08
N ARG A 151 -11.43 -7.71 -11.27
CA ARG A 151 -11.70 -7.41 -9.87
C ARG A 151 -12.16 -5.96 -9.69
N GLU A 152 -13.13 -5.75 -8.81
CA GLU A 152 -13.54 -4.42 -8.37
C GLU A 152 -12.42 -3.80 -7.52
N ILE A 153 -11.88 -2.68 -7.98
CA ILE A 153 -10.75 -2.00 -7.35
C ILE A 153 -10.94 -0.49 -7.36
N THR A 154 -10.13 0.20 -6.57
CA THR A 154 -10.04 1.66 -6.54
C THR A 154 -8.59 2.08 -6.30
N GLY A 155 -8.33 3.39 -6.33
CA GLY A 155 -7.02 4.02 -6.16
C GLY A 155 -7.17 5.52 -6.39
N PHE A 156 -6.07 6.26 -6.32
CA PHE A 156 -6.09 7.70 -6.52
C PHE A 156 -6.65 8.04 -7.92
N THR A 157 -7.65 8.90 -7.96
CA THR A 157 -8.45 9.15 -9.17
C THR A 157 -7.81 10.19 -10.08
N ARG A 158 -8.20 10.21 -11.35
CA ARG A 158 -7.83 11.33 -12.23
C ARG A 158 -8.32 12.66 -11.65
N GLU A 159 -9.55 12.70 -11.12
CA GLU A 159 -10.13 13.93 -10.59
C GLU A 159 -9.29 14.47 -9.43
N GLU A 160 -8.81 13.61 -8.54
CA GLU A 160 -7.91 14.01 -7.47
C GLU A 160 -6.54 14.47 -8.00
N GLU A 161 -5.98 13.83 -9.04
CA GLU A 161 -4.76 14.31 -9.74
C GLU A 161 -4.95 15.71 -10.36
N VAL A 162 -6.12 15.99 -10.93
CA VAL A 162 -6.47 17.31 -11.46
C VAL A 162 -6.55 18.34 -10.34
N ALA A 163 -7.26 18.02 -9.26
CA ALA A 163 -7.42 18.91 -8.11
C ALA A 163 -6.09 19.22 -7.41
N PHE A 164 -5.17 18.25 -7.37
CA PHE A 164 -3.83 18.44 -6.82
C PHE A 164 -2.84 19.11 -7.80
N GLY A 165 -3.19 19.24 -9.08
CA GLY A 165 -2.33 19.83 -10.10
C GLY A 165 -1.08 18.98 -10.39
N THR A 166 -1.24 17.66 -10.41
CA THR A 166 -0.13 16.69 -10.51
C THR A 166 -0.12 15.87 -11.79
N LEU A 167 -1.08 16.08 -12.71
CA LEU A 167 -1.17 15.39 -14.00
C LEU A 167 0.15 15.35 -14.79
N ASP A 168 0.90 16.46 -14.83
CA ASP A 168 2.17 16.55 -15.58
C ASP A 168 3.40 16.10 -14.77
N LYS A 169 3.20 15.66 -13.52
CA LYS A 169 4.27 15.23 -12.59
C LYS A 169 4.31 13.72 -12.38
N VAL A 170 3.20 13.03 -12.65
CA VAL A 170 3.11 11.58 -12.56
C VAL A 170 3.54 10.90 -13.86
N PRO A 171 4.19 9.72 -13.80
CA PRO A 171 4.64 9.02 -15.01
C PRO A 171 3.50 8.40 -15.82
N PHE A 172 2.34 8.21 -15.19
CA PHE A 172 1.10 7.71 -15.77
C PHE A 172 -0.06 8.05 -14.82
N LEU A 173 -1.29 7.97 -15.33
CA LEU A 173 -2.48 8.08 -14.49
C LEU A 173 -2.89 6.71 -13.97
N LEU A 174 -3.07 6.63 -12.65
CA LEU A 174 -3.31 5.36 -11.96
C LEU A 174 -4.64 4.71 -12.37
N GLU A 175 -5.72 5.49 -12.41
CA GLU A 175 -7.06 5.04 -12.81
C GLU A 175 -7.02 4.33 -14.17
N GLU A 176 -6.37 4.92 -15.16
CA GLU A 176 -6.18 4.36 -16.50
C GLU A 176 -5.37 3.09 -16.47
N THR A 177 -4.23 3.14 -15.78
CA THR A 177 -3.28 2.04 -15.74
C THR A 177 -3.91 0.78 -15.13
N LEU A 178 -4.73 0.97 -14.10
CA LEU A 178 -5.49 -0.11 -13.47
C LEU A 178 -6.61 -0.65 -14.37
N ALA A 179 -7.32 0.23 -15.08
CA ALA A 179 -8.35 -0.16 -16.04
C ALA A 179 -7.75 -0.93 -17.24
N GLU A 180 -6.61 -0.47 -17.76
CA GLU A 180 -5.85 -1.12 -18.84
C GLU A 180 -5.31 -2.50 -18.42
N ALA A 181 -4.94 -2.65 -17.14
CA ALA A 181 -4.59 -3.95 -16.55
C ALA A 181 -5.80 -4.88 -16.34
N GLY A 182 -7.01 -4.45 -16.71
CA GLY A 182 -8.25 -5.22 -16.66
C GLY A 182 -9.04 -5.07 -15.36
N GLY A 183 -8.65 -4.14 -14.48
CA GLY A 183 -9.38 -3.85 -13.25
C GLY A 183 -10.70 -3.13 -13.49
N GLN A 184 -11.72 -3.46 -12.71
CA GLN A 184 -12.99 -2.75 -12.70
C GLN A 184 -12.86 -1.58 -11.73
N PHE A 185 -12.44 -0.42 -12.23
CA PHE A 185 -12.16 0.74 -11.39
C PHE A 185 -13.45 1.42 -10.91
N HIS A 186 -13.54 1.66 -9.61
CA HIS A 186 -14.64 2.38 -8.97
C HIS A 186 -14.10 3.58 -8.18
N LYS A 187 -14.88 4.67 -8.20
CA LYS A 187 -14.55 5.89 -7.46
C LYS A 187 -15.75 6.46 -6.70
N ALA A 188 -15.44 7.04 -5.55
CA ALA A 188 -16.28 7.97 -4.81
C ALA A 188 -15.90 9.42 -5.18
N PRO A 189 -16.68 10.43 -4.75
CA PRO A 189 -16.25 11.82 -4.82
C PRO A 189 -14.85 12.04 -4.23
N GLU A 190 -14.16 13.06 -4.73
CA GLU A 190 -12.78 13.38 -4.32
C GLU A 190 -12.66 13.51 -2.81
N TRP A 191 -11.58 12.95 -2.24
CA TRP A 191 -11.25 13.03 -0.81
C TRP A 191 -12.20 12.27 0.12
N GLU A 192 -13.27 11.64 -0.40
CA GLU A 192 -14.11 10.75 0.41
C GLU A 192 -13.43 9.40 0.62
N ALA A 193 -13.64 8.82 1.80
CA ALA A 193 -13.16 7.47 2.09
C ALA A 193 -13.91 6.45 1.22
N HIS A 194 -13.14 5.70 0.42
CA HIS A 194 -13.65 4.65 -0.45
C HIS A 194 -12.73 3.44 -0.46
N VAL A 195 -13.29 2.25 -0.18
CA VAL A 195 -12.56 0.98 -0.11
C VAL A 195 -13.28 -0.06 -0.95
N ARG A 196 -12.53 -0.80 -1.76
CA ARG A 196 -13.00 -1.96 -2.52
C ARG A 196 -12.32 -3.23 -2.03
N VAL A 197 -13.11 -4.28 -1.89
CA VAL A 197 -12.65 -5.60 -1.45
C VAL A 197 -13.11 -6.62 -2.48
N ALA A 198 -12.16 -7.17 -3.24
CA ALA A 198 -12.38 -8.23 -4.21
C ALA A 198 -11.70 -9.51 -3.70
N GLY A 199 -12.44 -10.33 -2.93
CA GLY A 199 -11.90 -11.51 -2.28
C GLY A 199 -10.81 -11.16 -1.25
N ARG A 200 -9.55 -11.43 -1.59
CA ARG A 200 -8.36 -11.14 -0.77
C ARG A 200 -7.59 -9.90 -1.21
N LEU A 201 -8.07 -9.21 -2.24
CA LEU A 201 -7.51 -7.95 -2.72
C LEU A 201 -8.31 -6.78 -2.12
N VAL A 202 -7.63 -5.89 -1.39
CA VAL A 202 -8.19 -4.69 -0.76
C VAL A 202 -7.54 -3.46 -1.37
N THR A 203 -8.33 -2.52 -1.86
CA THR A 203 -7.83 -1.25 -2.40
C THR A 203 -8.59 -0.06 -1.82
N GLY A 204 -7.90 1.06 -1.61
CA GLY A 204 -8.49 2.30 -1.12
C GLY A 204 -8.16 3.49 -2.03
N GLN A 205 -9.11 4.40 -2.19
CA GLN A 205 -9.02 5.51 -3.14
C GLN A 205 -7.95 6.53 -2.79
N ASN A 206 -7.91 7.04 -1.55
CA ASN A 206 -7.10 8.20 -1.18
C ASN A 206 -6.72 8.11 0.32
N PRO A 207 -6.04 9.12 0.91
CA PRO A 207 -5.65 9.06 2.32
C PRO A 207 -6.80 8.79 3.30
N ALA A 208 -8.01 9.30 3.04
CA ALA A 208 -9.17 9.08 3.91
C ALA A 208 -9.59 7.60 3.96
N SER A 209 -9.19 6.80 2.97
CA SER A 209 -9.44 5.36 2.93
C SER A 209 -8.46 4.53 3.76
N ALA A 210 -7.34 5.08 4.23
CA ALA A 210 -6.24 4.30 4.82
C ALA A 210 -6.68 3.45 6.03
N ALA A 211 -7.41 4.04 6.98
CA ALA A 211 -7.96 3.29 8.11
C ALA A 211 -8.96 2.20 7.65
N GLY A 212 -9.78 2.50 6.65
CA GLY A 212 -10.71 1.53 6.07
C GLY A 212 -10.01 0.34 5.43
N VAL A 213 -8.91 0.58 4.72
CA VAL A 213 -8.04 -0.47 4.15
C VAL A 213 -7.42 -1.31 5.27
N GLY A 214 -6.86 -0.69 6.31
CA GLY A 214 -6.30 -1.39 7.47
C GLY A 214 -7.32 -2.32 8.14
N ARG A 215 -8.54 -1.84 8.39
CA ARG A 215 -9.64 -2.66 8.95
C ARG A 215 -10.03 -3.83 8.05
N ALA A 216 -10.11 -3.60 6.73
CA ALA A 216 -10.47 -4.64 5.78
C ALA A 216 -9.40 -5.74 5.68
N ILE A 217 -8.12 -5.36 5.67
CA ILE A 217 -7.00 -6.30 5.72
C ILE A 217 -7.08 -7.12 7.02
N ALA A 218 -7.20 -6.45 8.16
CA ALA A 218 -7.29 -7.11 9.47
C ALA A 218 -8.44 -8.12 9.52
N ALA A 219 -9.62 -7.74 9.03
CA ALA A 219 -10.78 -8.62 8.97
C ALA A 219 -10.52 -9.87 8.14
N LYS A 220 -9.90 -9.74 6.95
CA LYS A 220 -9.57 -10.88 6.07
C LYS A 220 -8.49 -11.79 6.66
N VAL A 221 -7.50 -11.23 7.35
CA VAL A 221 -6.45 -12.03 8.03
C VAL A 221 -6.98 -12.79 9.24
N LYS A 222 -7.89 -12.19 10.02
CA LYS A 222 -8.46 -12.84 11.21
C LYS A 222 -9.58 -13.82 10.86
N ASN A 223 -10.33 -13.57 9.79
CA ASN A 223 -11.45 -14.40 9.35
C ASN A 223 -11.30 -14.79 7.86
N PRO A 224 -10.32 -15.64 7.50
CA PRO A 224 -10.04 -15.99 6.11
C PRO A 224 -11.19 -16.72 5.39
N ALA A 225 -12.16 -17.27 6.12
CA ALA A 225 -13.34 -17.95 5.57
C ALA A 225 -14.56 -17.02 5.32
N GLY A 226 -14.45 -15.71 5.62
CA GLY A 226 -15.53 -14.75 5.42
C GLY A 226 -15.59 -14.25 3.97
N VAL A 227 -16.52 -14.84 3.20
CA VAL A 227 -17.09 -14.51 1.85
C VAL A 227 -16.33 -13.49 1.00
#